data_AF-A0A3B8NFE5-F1
#
_entry.id   AF-A0A3B8NFE5-F1
#
_cell.length_a   1.000
_cell.length_b   1.000
_cell.length_c   1.000
_cell.angle_alpha   90.00
_cell.angle_beta   90.00
_cell.angle_gamma   90.00
#
_symmetry.space_group_name_H-M   'P 1'
#
loop_
_entity.id
_entity.type
_entity.pdbx_description
1 polymer ?
#
loop_
_entity_poly.entity_id
_entity_poly.type
_entity_poly.pdbx_seq_one_letter_code
_entity_poly.pdbx_strand_id
1 'polypeptide(L)' 'HWDMVCIQRPDYGGGDIWFDNKLIRKSGKFVPKNLAQLNY' A
#
# COMPACT_ATOMS: atom_id res chain seq x y z
N HIS A 1 1.18 -9.32 -22.86
CA HIS A 1 1.77 -8.70 -21.66
C HIS A 1 0.82 -7.59 -21.26
N TRP A 2 0.30 -7.64 -20.03
CA TRP A 2 -0.63 -6.63 -19.55
C TRP A 2 -0.07 -6.11 -18.23
N ASP A 3 0.17 -4.80 -18.17
CA ASP A 3 0.48 -4.11 -16.92
C ASP A 3 -0.81 -3.52 -16.37
N MET A 4 -1.13 -3.87 -15.13
CA MET A 4 -2.29 -3.33 -14.42
C MET A 4 -1.83 -2.45 -13.28
N VAL A 5 -2.50 -1.31 -13.12
CA VAL A 5 -2.19 -0.33 -12.07
C VAL A 5 -3.35 -0.29 -11.07
N CYS A 6 -3.07 -0.52 -9.80
CA CYS A 6 -4.05 -0.39 -8.71
C CYS A 6 -3.82 0.92 -7.95
N ILE A 7 -4.78 1.85 -8.02
CA ILE A 7 -4.71 3.12 -7.29
C ILE A 7 -4.87 2.87 -5.79
N GLN A 8 -3.90 3.30 -4.99
CA GLN A 8 -3.85 3.07 -3.53
C GLN A 8 -4.26 4.32 -2.72
N ARG A 9 -4.98 5.28 -3.29
CA ARG A 9 -5.37 6.48 -2.54
C ARG A 9 -6.71 6.26 -1.83
N PRO A 10 -6.92 6.83 -0.62
CA PRO A 10 -8.14 6.62 0.15
C PRO A 10 -9.45 6.95 -0.61
N ASP A 11 -9.42 7.98 -1.45
CA ASP A 11 -10.55 8.43 -2.28
C ASP A 11 -10.98 7.42 -3.35
N TYR A 12 -10.10 6.47 -3.70
CA TYR A 12 -10.39 5.38 -4.64
C TYR A 12 -10.46 4.00 -3.95
N GLY A 13 -10.72 3.98 -2.63
CA GLY A 13 -10.84 2.76 -1.84
C GLY A 13 -9.56 2.37 -1.07
N GLY A 14 -8.45 3.06 -1.31
CA GLY A 14 -7.21 2.95 -0.53
C GLY A 14 -6.37 1.71 -0.80
N GLY A 15 -7.00 0.55 -0.87
CA GLY A 15 -6.34 -0.75 -1.05
C GLY A 15 -5.46 -1.16 0.14
N ASP A 16 -5.21 -2.45 0.22
CA ASP A 16 -4.29 -3.06 1.18
C ASP A 16 -3.30 -3.95 0.44
N ILE A 17 -2.02 -3.87 0.83
CA ILE A 17 -0.95 -4.73 0.32
C ILE A 17 -0.46 -5.61 1.46
N TRP A 18 -0.56 -6.92 1.25
CA TRP A 18 -0.19 -7.96 2.20
C TRP A 18 0.96 -8.81 1.63
N PHE A 19 1.91 -9.14 2.49
CA PHE A 19 2.97 -10.11 2.22
C PHE A 19 3.03 -11.10 3.37
N ASP A 20 2.93 -12.40 3.09
CA ASP A 20 2.99 -13.47 4.10
C ASP A 20 2.07 -13.19 5.32
N ASN A 21 0.82 -12.83 5.02
CA ASN A 21 -0.20 -12.46 6.01
C ASN A 21 0.14 -11.24 6.89
N LYS A 22 1.12 -10.42 6.49
CA LYS A 22 1.45 -9.14 7.12
C LYS A 22 1.04 -7.96 6.24
N LEU A 23 0.31 -7.02 6.84
CA LEU A 23 -0.08 -5.79 6.18
C LEU A 23 1.14 -4.86 6.05
N ILE A 24 1.56 -4.60 4.82
CA ILE A 24 2.72 -3.75 4.53
C ILE A 24 2.28 -2.33 4.15
N ARG A 25 1.16 -2.20 3.43
CA ARG A 25 0.65 -0.91 3.00
C ARG A 25 -0.87 -0.88 3.11
N LYS A 26 -1.41 0.24 3.59
CA LYS A 26 -2.85 0.47 3.73
C LYS A 26 -3.18 1.89 3.31
N SER A 27 -4.13 2.02 2.41
CA SER A 27 -4.60 3.34 1.94
C SER A 27 -3.44 4.23 1.46
N GLY A 28 -2.49 3.63 0.76
CA GLY A 28 -1.36 4.34 0.16
C GLY A 28 -0.20 4.58 1.10
N LYS A 29 -0.31 4.28 2.41
CA LYS A 29 0.75 4.47 3.41
C LYS A 29 1.34 3.16 3.89
N PHE A 30 2.66 3.14 4.10
CA PHE A 30 3.38 2.01 4.70
C PHE A 30 3.09 1.91 6.19
N VAL A 31 2.80 0.69 6.64
CA VAL A 31 2.50 0.35 8.04
C VAL A 31 3.77 0.02 8.85
N PRO A 32 4.77 -0.72 8.32
CA PRO A 32 5.99 -1.02 9.05
C PRO A 32 6.79 0.23 9.42
N LYS A 33 7.24 0.32 10.69
CA LYS A 33 7.98 1.48 11.22
C LYS A 33 9.27 1.79 10.44
N ASN A 34 9.99 0.76 10.00
CA ASN A 34 11.20 0.89 9.18
C ASN A 34 10.93 1.48 7.78
N LEU A 35 9.70 1.40 7.30
CA LEU A 35 9.26 1.96 6.01
C LEU A 35 8.49 3.27 6.17
N ALA A 36 8.27 3.76 7.41
CA ALA A 36 7.49 4.96 7.66
C ALA A 36 8.10 6.22 7.01
N GLN A 37 9.42 6.25 6.84
CA GLN A 37 10.13 7.33 6.12
C GLN A 37 9.73 7.46 4.64
N LEU A 38 9.10 6.43 4.06
CA LEU A 38 8.60 6.46 2.68
C LEU A 38 7.19 7.05 2.58
N ASN A 39 6.56 7.37 3.72
CA ASN A 39 5.29 8.09 3.75
C ASN A 39 5.58 9.60 3.72
N TYR A 40 5.42 10.22 2.56
CA TYR A 40 5.50 11.67 2.38
C TYR A 40 4.11 12.28 2.16
#